data_AF-A0A2V3ISI1-F1
#
_entry.id   AF-A0A2V3ISI1-F1
#
_cell.length_a   1.000
_cell.length_b   1.000
_cell.length_c   1.000
_cell.angle_alpha   90.00
_cell.angle_beta   90.00
_cell.angle_gamma   90.00
#
_symmetry.space_group_name_H-M   'P 1'
#
loop_
_entity.id
_entity.type
_entity.pdbx_description
1 polymer ?
#
loop_
_entity_poly.entity_id
_entity_poly.type
_entity_poly.pdbx_seq_one_letter_code
_entity_poly.pdbx_strand_id
1 'polypeptide(L)'
;MSISNPPSKWPCFRNPASIRADILMSIKPEHIHNISTGAKNHEYRKYLLPSSVKRIWFYTSTTVAAFQFVALISPGKRPGEVAEDGGIGNADFNAGRKVSKFGYEIRKLWQLRSPITLATARKRAYIKAPPQKYSWAPPNLLADYPLEKQLCVLDRRTKKRKLAHLTASDENDPSPANCVKYDGTLDDIDGKVSSTDAANAIENVTPEVVKKKRRIDHTSDAQLSLHSESQVHTPAGHETAPLQTSEQFVHSPVTEPDHDNKVVSEHGLEKE
;
A
#
# COMPACT_ATOMS: atom_id res chain seq x y z
N MET A 1 -39.31 42.61 7.94
CA MET A 1 -38.91 41.22 7.64
C MET A 1 -37.39 41.17 7.63
N SER A 2 -36.79 40.75 8.74
CA SER A 2 -35.34 40.81 8.93
C SER A 2 -34.71 39.50 8.47
N ILE A 3 -33.88 39.57 7.42
CA ILE A 3 -33.15 38.41 6.89
C ILE A 3 -31.94 38.17 7.82
N SER A 4 -32.03 37.12 8.63
CA SER A 4 -30.92 36.66 9.47
C SER A 4 -29.85 35.99 8.60
N ASN A 5 -28.63 36.53 8.61
CA ASN A 5 -27.46 35.87 8.03
C ASN A 5 -27.20 34.52 8.73
N PRO A 6 -26.84 33.45 7.99
CA PRO A 6 -26.46 32.18 8.61
C PRO A 6 -25.12 32.32 9.35
N PRO A 7 -24.93 31.60 10.47
CA PRO A 7 -23.71 31.70 11.27
C PRO A 7 -22.49 31.15 10.51
N SER A 8 -21.60 32.05 10.12
CA SER A 8 -20.26 31.75 9.62
C SER A 8 -19.38 31.22 10.75
N LYS A 9 -19.49 29.94 11.09
CA LYS A 9 -18.53 29.29 12.00
C LYS A 9 -18.50 27.78 11.75
N TRP A 10 -17.79 27.38 10.70
CA TRP A 10 -17.20 26.05 10.69
C TRP A 10 -16.13 26.03 11.78
N PRO A 11 -16.25 25.21 12.83
CA PRO A 11 -15.24 25.18 13.87
C PRO A 11 -13.93 24.67 13.25
N CYS A 12 -12.88 25.47 13.42
CA CYS A 12 -11.51 25.18 13.01
C CYS A 12 -10.96 23.99 13.82
N PHE A 13 -11.40 22.77 13.51
CA PHE A 13 -10.83 21.55 14.07
C PHE A 13 -9.91 20.90 13.04
N ARG A 14 -8.70 21.44 12.95
CA ARG A 14 -7.43 20.70 12.87
C ARG A 14 -6.27 21.69 12.74
N ASN A 15 -5.22 21.44 13.53
CA ASN A 15 -3.95 22.15 13.50
C ASN A 15 -3.48 22.38 12.03
N PRO A 16 -3.17 23.63 11.61
CA PRO A 16 -2.81 23.95 10.22
C PRO A 16 -1.54 23.23 9.73
N ALA A 17 -0.72 22.69 10.62
CA ALA A 17 0.42 21.84 10.27
C ALA A 17 0.04 20.44 9.73
N SER A 18 -1.25 20.05 9.76
CA SER A 18 -1.73 18.69 9.40
C SER A 18 -2.37 18.56 8.01
N ILE A 19 -2.40 19.63 7.21
CA ILE A 19 -3.19 19.69 5.97
C ILE A 19 -2.74 18.68 4.89
N ARG A 20 -1.54 18.09 4.99
CA ARG A 20 -0.98 17.18 3.96
C ARG A 20 -0.33 15.92 4.54
N ALA A 21 -1.07 15.23 5.41
CA ALA A 21 -0.65 13.93 5.96
C ALA A 21 -1.19 12.72 5.20
N ASP A 22 -2.22 12.91 4.37
CA ASP A 22 -3.01 11.84 3.77
C ASP A 22 -2.98 11.91 2.25
N ILE A 23 -2.65 10.80 1.61
CA ILE A 23 -2.68 10.66 0.16
C ILE A 23 -3.59 9.52 -0.27
N LEU A 24 -4.11 9.61 -1.48
CA LEU A 24 -4.86 8.58 -2.18
C LEU A 24 -3.92 7.90 -3.16
N MET A 25 -3.97 6.57 -3.23
CA MET A 25 -3.05 5.81 -4.06
C MET A 25 -3.70 4.52 -4.54
N SER A 26 -3.53 4.19 -5.81
CA SER A 26 -3.99 2.91 -6.34
C SER A 26 -3.04 1.76 -5.98
N ILE A 27 -3.64 0.59 -5.73
CA ILE A 27 -2.96 -0.67 -5.43
C ILE A 27 -3.67 -1.83 -6.14
N LYS A 28 -2.93 -2.89 -6.45
CA LYS A 28 -3.50 -4.12 -7.01
C LYS A 28 -4.16 -5.00 -5.93
N PRO A 29 -5.21 -5.77 -6.29
CA PRO A 29 -5.86 -6.69 -5.35
C PRO A 29 -4.88 -7.65 -4.65
N GLU A 30 -3.90 -8.24 -5.35
CA GLU A 30 -2.96 -9.17 -4.72
C GLU A 30 -2.09 -8.50 -3.65
N HIS A 31 -1.71 -7.24 -3.86
CA HIS A 31 -0.85 -6.52 -2.92
C HIS A 31 -1.62 -6.08 -1.68
N ILE A 32 -2.85 -5.61 -1.82
CA ILE A 32 -3.65 -5.22 -0.65
C ILE A 32 -4.06 -6.44 0.17
N HIS A 33 -4.32 -7.58 -0.48
CA HIS A 33 -4.55 -8.86 0.22
C HIS A 33 -3.32 -9.24 1.06
N ASN A 34 -2.12 -9.26 0.46
CA ASN A 34 -0.88 -9.58 1.18
C ASN A 34 -0.58 -8.59 2.32
N ILE A 35 -0.95 -7.32 2.16
CA ILE A 35 -0.83 -6.32 3.24
C ILE A 35 -1.83 -6.62 4.36
N SER A 36 -3.07 -6.96 4.03
CA SER A 36 -4.12 -7.24 5.02
C SER A 36 -3.84 -8.49 5.86
N THR A 37 -3.23 -9.53 5.27
CA THR A 37 -2.77 -10.74 5.99
C THR A 37 -1.48 -10.49 6.78
N GLY A 38 -0.76 -9.41 6.46
CA GLY A 38 0.52 -9.04 7.06
C GLY A 38 1.73 -9.73 6.44
N ALA A 39 1.54 -10.55 5.40
CA ALA A 39 2.61 -11.19 4.64
C ALA A 39 3.48 -10.16 3.90
N LYS A 40 2.86 -9.09 3.37
CA LYS A 40 3.57 -7.92 2.84
C LYS A 40 3.50 -6.80 3.86
N ASN A 41 4.66 -6.30 4.27
CA ASN A 41 4.76 -5.29 5.33
C ASN A 41 5.32 -3.95 4.88
N HIS A 42 5.74 -3.83 3.63
CA HIS A 42 6.17 -2.57 3.04
C HIS A 42 5.44 -2.33 1.72
N GLU A 43 5.02 -1.10 1.48
CA GLU A 43 4.65 -0.61 0.15
C GLU A 43 5.90 -0.04 -0.54
N TYR A 44 6.16 -0.39 -1.80
CA TYR A 44 7.36 0.03 -2.51
C TYR A 44 7.06 0.97 -3.67
N ARG A 45 7.82 2.05 -3.82
CA ARG A 45 7.65 3.03 -4.89
C ARG A 45 8.97 3.45 -5.52
N LYS A 46 8.91 3.87 -6.80
CA LYS A 46 10.04 4.44 -7.53
C LYS A 46 10.42 5.85 -7.06
N TYR A 47 9.51 6.53 -6.36
CA TYR A 47 9.65 7.92 -5.92
C TYR A 47 9.48 8.05 -4.40
N LEU A 48 10.13 9.07 -3.84
CA LEU A 48 9.98 9.44 -2.44
C LEU A 48 8.65 10.18 -2.24
N LEU A 49 7.89 9.79 -1.22
CA LEU A 49 6.72 10.51 -0.75
C LEU A 49 7.15 11.73 0.05
N PRO A 50 6.41 12.85 0.01
CA PRO A 50 6.68 13.98 0.89
C PRO A 50 6.76 13.53 2.35
N SER A 51 7.71 14.07 3.11
CA SER A 51 7.94 13.71 4.52
C SER A 51 6.73 13.96 5.43
N SER A 52 5.83 14.85 5.00
CA SER A 52 4.55 15.13 5.65
C SER A 52 3.57 13.95 5.58
N VAL A 53 3.67 13.09 4.57
CA VAL A 53 2.75 11.96 4.38
C VAL A 53 2.92 10.95 5.50
N LYS A 54 1.82 10.65 6.19
CA LYS A 54 1.73 9.63 7.24
C LYS A 54 0.76 8.52 6.86
N ARG A 55 -0.22 8.79 6.00
CA ARG A 55 -1.30 7.87 5.69
C ARG A 55 -1.54 7.72 4.19
N ILE A 56 -1.79 6.50 3.76
CA ILE A 56 -2.17 6.17 2.39
C ILE A 56 -3.56 5.55 2.41
N TRP A 57 -4.48 6.15 1.66
CA TRP A 57 -5.80 5.62 1.35
C TRP A 57 -5.71 4.82 0.06
N PHE A 58 -5.85 3.51 0.18
CA PHE A 58 -5.69 2.57 -0.92
C PHE A 58 -6.98 2.42 -1.71
N TYR A 59 -6.92 2.82 -2.98
CA TYR A 59 -7.89 2.45 -4.01
C TYR A 59 -7.47 1.10 -4.61
N THR A 60 -8.25 0.06 -4.36
CA THR A 60 -8.03 -1.23 -4.99
C THR A 60 -8.50 -1.14 -6.45
N SER A 61 -7.61 -1.45 -7.38
CA SER A 61 -7.87 -1.42 -8.83
C SER A 61 -8.86 -2.52 -9.29
N THR A 62 -8.95 -2.77 -10.59
CA THR A 62 -10.03 -3.54 -11.22
C THR A 62 -10.30 -4.90 -10.58
N THR A 63 -11.57 -5.29 -10.72
CA THR A 63 -12.48 -6.18 -9.97
C THR A 63 -13.10 -5.54 -8.73
N VAL A 64 -12.39 -4.71 -7.98
CA VAL A 64 -12.93 -4.08 -6.76
C VAL A 64 -13.32 -2.61 -6.97
N ALA A 65 -12.45 -1.83 -7.61
CA ALA A 65 -12.70 -0.43 -7.98
C ALA A 65 -13.23 0.46 -6.84
N ALA A 66 -12.62 0.35 -5.65
CA ALA A 66 -13.04 1.09 -4.47
C ALA A 66 -11.88 1.41 -3.52
N PHE A 67 -12.02 2.48 -2.74
CA PHE A 67 -11.21 2.68 -1.54
C PHE A 67 -11.72 1.76 -0.44
N GLN A 68 -10.81 0.97 0.13
CA GLN A 68 -11.15 -0.03 1.15
C GLN A 68 -10.27 0.02 2.37
N PHE A 69 -9.04 0.52 2.23
CA PHE A 69 -8.05 0.46 3.29
C PHE A 69 -7.33 1.78 3.45
N VAL A 70 -6.90 2.05 4.69
CA VAL A 70 -6.02 3.16 5.04
C VAL A 70 -4.82 2.57 5.75
N ALA A 71 -3.61 2.91 5.34
CA ALA A 71 -2.38 2.48 6.00
C ALA A 71 -1.69 3.66 6.67
N LEU A 72 -1.25 3.47 7.93
CA LEU A 72 -0.26 4.34 8.56
C LEU A 72 1.13 3.83 8.18
N ILE A 73 1.97 4.71 7.65
CA ILE A 73 3.28 4.35 7.11
C ILE A 73 4.46 4.92 7.91
N SER A 74 5.64 4.32 7.74
CA SER A 74 6.93 4.95 8.12
C SER A 74 7.35 6.02 7.11
N PRO A 75 8.39 6.82 7.43
CA PRO A 75 9.21 7.46 6.41
C PRO A 75 9.75 6.45 5.38
N GLY A 76 10.11 6.93 4.19
CA GLY A 76 10.67 6.09 3.14
C GLY A 76 12.05 5.58 3.49
N LYS A 77 12.26 4.27 3.28
CA LYS A 77 13.51 3.53 3.47
C LYS A 77 14.13 3.17 2.13
N ARG A 78 15.46 3.18 2.02
CA ARG A 78 16.24 2.78 0.85
C ARG A 78 16.62 1.29 0.91
N PRO A 79 17.07 0.68 -0.20
CA PRO A 79 17.68 -0.65 -0.17
C PRO A 79 18.78 -0.73 0.91
N GLY A 80 18.74 -1.79 1.72
CA GLY A 80 19.61 -2.00 2.87
C GLY A 80 19.02 -1.53 4.21
N GLU A 81 17.99 -0.67 4.20
CA GLU A 81 17.37 -0.12 5.41
C GLU A 81 16.08 -0.85 5.84
N VAL A 82 15.56 -1.77 5.01
CA VAL A 82 14.37 -2.56 5.35
C VAL A 82 14.78 -3.77 6.19
N ALA A 83 14.05 -4.08 7.26
CA ALA A 83 14.35 -5.26 8.06
C ALA A 83 14.00 -6.55 7.31
N GLU A 84 14.86 -7.57 7.39
CA GLU A 84 14.60 -8.91 6.84
C GLU A 84 13.74 -9.77 7.78
N ASP A 85 12.56 -9.26 8.12
CA ASP A 85 11.59 -9.88 9.04
C ASP A 85 10.59 -10.82 8.34
N GLY A 86 10.96 -11.36 7.17
CA GLY A 86 10.12 -12.26 6.37
C GLY A 86 9.01 -11.58 5.53
N GLY A 87 8.98 -10.25 5.47
CA GLY A 87 8.03 -9.53 4.63
C GLY A 87 8.24 -9.77 3.13
N ILE A 88 7.15 -10.04 2.39
CA ILE A 88 7.20 -10.29 0.95
C ILE A 88 7.88 -9.12 0.22
N GLY A 89 9.02 -9.44 -0.39
CA GLY A 89 9.82 -8.53 -1.22
C GLY A 89 10.88 -7.72 -0.48
N ASN A 90 11.08 -7.92 0.83
CA ASN A 90 12.13 -7.24 1.61
C ASN A 90 13.52 -7.57 1.07
N ALA A 91 13.89 -8.85 1.04
CA ALA A 91 15.17 -9.33 0.51
C ALA A 91 15.45 -8.84 -0.91
N ASP A 92 14.47 -8.92 -1.81
CA ASP A 92 14.63 -8.42 -3.19
C ASP A 92 14.83 -6.90 -3.25
N PHE A 93 14.12 -6.16 -2.40
CA PHE A 93 14.25 -4.70 -2.34
C PHE A 93 15.63 -4.30 -1.84
N ASN A 94 16.09 -4.92 -0.75
CA ASN A 94 17.39 -4.64 -0.17
C ASN A 94 18.56 -5.07 -1.06
N ALA A 95 18.41 -6.17 -1.79
CA ALA A 95 19.38 -6.60 -2.80
C ALA A 95 19.34 -5.77 -4.09
N GLY A 96 18.53 -4.70 -4.17
CA GLY A 96 18.42 -3.85 -5.35
C GLY A 96 17.74 -4.52 -6.56
N ARG A 97 17.09 -5.68 -6.37
CA ARG A 97 16.42 -6.45 -7.44
C ARG A 97 15.05 -5.89 -7.81
N LYS A 98 14.53 -4.92 -7.07
CA LYS A 98 13.27 -4.23 -7.38
C LYS A 98 13.55 -2.90 -8.08
N VAL A 99 12.72 -2.57 -9.07
CA VAL A 99 12.71 -1.24 -9.72
C VAL A 99 12.35 -0.09 -8.77
N SER A 100 11.76 -0.41 -7.62
CA SER A 100 11.39 0.55 -6.59
C SER A 100 12.62 1.02 -5.82
N LYS A 101 12.66 2.31 -5.50
CA LYS A 101 13.78 2.96 -4.79
C LYS A 101 13.51 3.20 -3.31
N PHE A 102 12.23 3.17 -2.91
CA PHE A 102 11.80 3.47 -1.56
C PHE A 102 10.77 2.45 -1.06
N GLY A 103 10.92 2.01 0.19
CA GLY A 103 9.97 1.16 0.92
C GLY A 103 9.35 1.90 2.10
N TYR A 104 8.04 1.75 2.28
CA TYR A 104 7.28 2.36 3.37
C TYR A 104 6.66 1.27 4.23
N GLU A 105 7.09 1.16 5.48
CA GLU A 105 6.60 0.16 6.41
C GLU A 105 5.13 0.43 6.73
N ILE A 106 4.27 -0.57 6.54
CA ILE A 106 2.87 -0.54 6.94
C ILE A 106 2.79 -0.81 8.45
N ARG A 107 2.63 0.25 9.24
CA ARG A 107 2.60 0.17 10.70
C ARG A 107 1.25 -0.25 11.24
N LYS A 108 0.19 0.31 10.66
CA LYS A 108 -1.21 -0.02 10.94
C LYS A 108 -2.00 -0.05 9.64
N LEU A 109 -3.02 -0.89 9.59
CA LEU A 109 -3.99 -0.94 8.50
C LEU A 109 -5.40 -0.88 9.07
N TRP A 110 -6.18 0.06 8.57
CA TRP A 110 -7.62 0.12 8.79
C TRP A 110 -8.36 -0.30 7.54
N GLN A 111 -9.42 -1.07 7.72
CA GLN A 111 -10.42 -1.34 6.69
C GLN A 111 -11.59 -0.38 6.89
N LEU A 112 -12.02 0.26 5.80
CA LEU A 112 -13.20 1.10 5.80
C LEU A 112 -14.43 0.23 6.04
N ARG A 113 -15.30 0.64 6.99
CA ARG A 113 -16.55 -0.08 7.26
C ARG A 113 -17.48 -0.09 6.05
N SER A 114 -17.44 0.98 5.26
CA SER A 114 -18.14 1.10 4.00
C SER A 114 -17.12 1.47 2.91
N PRO A 115 -16.83 0.56 1.97
CA PRO A 115 -15.97 0.85 0.83
C PRO A 115 -16.49 2.03 0.01
N ILE A 116 -15.58 2.86 -0.48
CA ILE A 116 -15.92 4.02 -1.33
C ILE A 116 -15.68 3.64 -2.78
N THR A 117 -16.74 3.27 -3.48
CA THR A 117 -16.67 2.95 -4.92
C THR A 117 -16.21 4.16 -5.72
N LEU A 118 -15.66 3.92 -6.91
CA LEU A 118 -15.27 5.02 -7.82
C LEU A 118 -16.45 5.97 -8.12
N ALA A 119 -17.66 5.44 -8.29
CA ALA A 119 -18.86 6.25 -8.52
C ALA A 119 -19.16 7.18 -7.33
N THR A 120 -19.15 6.65 -6.11
CA THR A 120 -19.33 7.44 -4.89
C THR A 120 -18.23 8.48 -4.72
N ALA A 121 -16.97 8.09 -4.97
CA ALA A 121 -15.82 8.97 -4.84
C ALA A 121 -15.88 10.14 -5.83
N ARG A 122 -16.36 9.91 -7.06
CA ARG A 122 -16.61 10.98 -8.06
C ARG A 122 -17.79 11.86 -7.65
N LYS A 123 -18.92 11.25 -7.23
CA LYS A 123 -20.12 11.97 -6.79
C LYS A 123 -19.84 12.92 -5.62
N ARG A 124 -18.98 12.50 -4.69
CA ARG A 124 -18.57 13.30 -3.53
C ARG A 124 -17.33 14.18 -3.77
N ALA A 125 -16.87 14.26 -5.03
CA ALA A 125 -15.71 15.05 -5.44
C ALA A 125 -14.41 14.71 -4.68
N TYR A 126 -14.23 13.45 -4.26
CA TYR A 126 -12.98 13.01 -3.62
C TYR A 126 -11.87 12.81 -4.65
N ILE A 127 -12.20 12.25 -5.82
CA ILE A 127 -11.31 12.05 -6.96
C ILE A 127 -12.07 12.24 -8.27
N LYS A 128 -11.35 12.64 -9.32
CA LYS A 128 -11.86 12.66 -10.70
C LYS A 128 -11.69 11.29 -11.38
N ALA A 129 -10.57 10.63 -11.10
CA ALA A 129 -10.17 9.32 -11.63
C ALA A 129 -9.25 8.61 -10.61
N PRO A 130 -9.05 7.27 -10.73
CA PRO A 130 -8.10 6.55 -9.88
C PRO A 130 -6.69 7.16 -9.92
N PRO A 131 -5.99 7.31 -8.78
CA PRO A 131 -4.65 7.90 -8.76
C PRO A 131 -3.60 7.05 -9.49
N GLN A 132 -2.99 7.58 -10.56
CA GLN A 132 -1.88 6.91 -11.25
C GLN A 132 -0.57 6.90 -10.42
N LYS A 133 -0.30 8.02 -9.73
CA LYS A 133 0.83 8.18 -8.80
C LYS A 133 0.32 8.20 -7.36
N TYR A 134 -0.07 9.38 -6.92
CA TYR A 134 -0.89 9.64 -5.74
C TYR A 134 -1.57 10.99 -5.93
N SER A 135 -2.63 11.25 -5.17
CA SER A 135 -3.21 12.58 -4.99
C SER A 135 -3.38 12.88 -3.51
N TRP A 136 -3.50 14.15 -3.12
CA TRP A 136 -3.82 14.47 -1.73
C TRP A 136 -5.25 14.03 -1.40
N ALA A 137 -5.45 13.51 -0.20
CA ALA A 137 -6.79 13.23 0.30
C ALA A 137 -7.51 14.57 0.58
N PRO A 138 -8.69 14.82 0.00
CA PRO A 138 -9.38 16.07 0.23
C PRO A 138 -9.99 16.11 1.65
N PRO A 139 -10.10 17.30 2.27
CA PRO A 139 -10.57 17.41 3.66
C PRO A 139 -11.95 16.79 3.91
N ASN A 140 -12.87 16.87 2.93
CA ASN A 140 -14.20 16.28 3.03
C ASN A 140 -14.17 14.74 3.12
N LEU A 141 -13.26 14.07 2.41
CA LEU A 141 -13.06 12.62 2.56
C LEU A 141 -12.68 12.27 4.01
N LEU A 142 -11.76 13.03 4.59
CA LEU A 142 -11.28 12.80 5.96
C LEU A 142 -12.35 13.11 7.02
N ALA A 143 -13.25 14.06 6.74
CA ALA A 143 -14.38 14.37 7.59
C ALA A 143 -15.48 13.29 7.51
N ASP A 144 -15.77 12.80 6.31
CA ASP A 144 -16.81 11.81 6.06
C ASP A 144 -16.40 10.40 6.53
N TYR A 145 -15.10 10.09 6.50
CA TYR A 145 -14.54 8.80 6.87
C TYR A 145 -13.48 8.95 7.98
N PRO A 146 -13.86 9.38 9.20
CA PRO A 146 -12.91 9.52 10.30
C PRO A 146 -12.25 8.18 10.63
N LEU A 147 -10.93 8.18 10.82
CA LEU A 147 -10.12 6.96 10.95
C LEU A 147 -10.46 6.16 12.22
N GLU A 148 -10.76 6.87 13.30
CA GLU A 148 -11.19 6.33 14.59
C GLU A 148 -12.48 5.50 14.53
N LYS A 149 -13.29 5.70 13.48
CA LYS A 149 -14.50 4.90 13.24
C LYS A 149 -14.25 3.69 12.37
N GLN A 150 -13.06 3.51 11.81
CA GLN A 150 -12.75 2.40 10.90
C GLN A 150 -12.22 1.17 11.64
N LEU A 151 -12.27 0.00 11.01
CA LEU A 151 -11.83 -1.25 11.63
C LEU A 151 -10.31 -1.38 11.52
N CYS A 152 -9.59 -1.32 12.64
CA CYS A 152 -8.14 -1.62 12.64
C CYS A 152 -7.95 -3.14 12.48
N VAL A 153 -7.50 -3.57 11.30
CA VAL A 153 -7.32 -4.99 10.96
C VAL A 153 -5.88 -5.47 11.17
N LEU A 154 -4.93 -4.54 11.26
CA LEU A 154 -3.52 -4.86 11.50
C LEU A 154 -2.86 -3.73 12.29
N ASP A 155 -2.20 -4.09 13.41
CA ASP A 155 -1.31 -3.21 14.16
C ASP A 155 -0.01 -3.97 14.48
N ARG A 156 1.10 -3.54 13.86
CA ARG A 156 2.39 -4.23 14.05
C ARG A 156 3.04 -3.94 15.40
N ARG A 157 2.68 -2.86 16.09
CA ARG A 157 3.23 -2.58 17.43
C ARG A 157 2.72 -3.58 18.45
N THR A 158 1.44 -3.93 18.38
CA THR A 158 0.82 -4.90 19.30
C THR A 158 1.29 -6.31 19.00
N LYS A 159 1.42 -6.69 17.71
CA LYS A 159 1.96 -8.00 17.32
C LYS A 159 3.36 -8.25 17.88
N LYS A 160 4.28 -7.29 17.76
CA LYS A 160 5.65 -7.42 18.31
C LYS A 160 5.65 -7.59 19.82
N ARG A 161 4.83 -6.82 20.55
CA ARG A 161 4.72 -6.94 22.02
C ARG A 161 4.14 -8.29 22.45
N LYS A 162 3.13 -8.80 21.75
CA LYS A 162 2.53 -10.11 22.06
C LYS A 162 3.52 -11.25 21.79
N LEU A 163 4.27 -11.18 20.69
CA LEU A 163 5.31 -12.16 20.37
C LEU A 163 6.41 -12.16 21.43
N ALA A 164 6.92 -10.98 21.81
CA ALA A 164 7.96 -10.86 22.85
C ALA A 164 7.51 -11.36 24.23
N HIS A 165 6.22 -11.22 24.57
CA HIS A 165 5.68 -11.73 25.83
C HIS A 165 5.57 -13.27 25.84
N LEU A 166 5.17 -13.88 24.72
CA LEU A 166 5.12 -15.34 24.58
C LEU A 166 6.51 -15.99 24.60
N THR A 167 7.53 -15.32 24.07
CA THR A 167 8.91 -15.83 24.08
C THR A 167 9.64 -15.62 25.41
N ALA A 168 9.07 -14.83 26.33
CA ALA A 168 9.69 -14.54 27.63
C ALA A 168 9.22 -15.48 28.76
N SER A 169 8.25 -16.36 28.51
CA SER A 169 7.70 -17.29 29.51
C SER A 169 8.33 -18.69 29.49
N ASP A 170 9.28 -18.99 28.58
CA ASP A 170 9.93 -20.31 28.46
C ASP A 170 11.36 -20.38 29.02
N GLU A 171 11.92 -19.29 29.56
CA GLU A 171 13.33 -19.22 30.02
C GLU A 171 13.45 -19.00 31.55
N ASN A 172 12.59 -19.63 32.34
CA ASN A 172 12.79 -19.75 33.80
C ASN A 172 12.21 -21.07 34.32
N ASP A 173 12.84 -22.19 33.95
CA ASP A 173 12.78 -23.42 34.74
C ASP A 173 14.22 -23.76 35.20
N PRO A 174 14.62 -23.40 36.43
CA PRO A 174 15.87 -23.87 37.00
C PRO A 174 15.74 -25.37 37.29
N SER A 175 16.27 -26.17 36.37
CA SER A 175 16.67 -27.56 36.58
C SER A 175 17.13 -27.82 38.03
N PRO A 176 16.44 -28.66 38.81
CA PRO A 176 16.95 -29.09 40.11
C PRO A 176 17.97 -30.20 39.89
N ALA A 177 19.21 -29.80 39.59
CA ALA A 177 20.36 -30.64 39.88
C ALA A 177 20.54 -30.66 41.40
N ASN A 178 19.93 -31.63 42.08
CA ASN A 178 20.38 -32.02 43.41
C ASN A 178 20.55 -33.53 43.46
N CYS A 179 21.81 -33.94 43.33
CA CYS A 179 22.31 -35.26 43.71
C CYS A 179 21.91 -35.56 45.15
N VAL A 180 21.11 -36.61 45.34
CA VAL A 180 21.13 -37.39 46.58
C VAL A 180 21.39 -38.83 46.17
N LYS A 181 22.54 -39.35 46.64
CA LYS A 181 22.87 -40.77 46.53
C LYS A 181 21.88 -41.55 47.39
N TYR A 182 21.19 -42.51 46.81
CA TYR A 182 20.47 -43.54 47.56
C TYR A 182 21.27 -44.83 47.49
N ASP A 183 21.86 -45.19 48.62
CA ASP A 183 22.22 -46.55 48.98
C ASP A 183 21.09 -47.18 49.80
N GLY A 184 20.84 -48.47 49.59
CA GLY A 184 20.20 -49.29 50.60
C GLY A 184 18.69 -49.56 50.49
N THR A 185 18.42 -50.81 50.11
CA THR A 185 17.54 -51.75 50.85
C THR A 185 16.03 -51.67 50.58
N LEU A 186 15.57 -52.66 49.79
CA LEU A 186 14.22 -53.23 49.86
C LEU A 186 13.96 -53.77 51.26
N ASP A 187 12.80 -53.48 51.84
CA ASP A 187 12.03 -54.43 52.66
C ASP A 187 10.56 -53.95 52.79
N ASP A 188 9.67 -54.86 52.41
CA ASP A 188 8.30 -55.20 52.82
C ASP A 188 7.33 -54.23 53.55
N ILE A 189 6.05 -54.46 53.21
CA ILE A 189 4.83 -54.62 54.06
C ILE A 189 3.61 -53.75 53.68
N ASP A 190 2.57 -54.48 53.26
CA ASP A 190 1.11 -54.33 53.34
C ASP A 190 0.45 -53.04 53.89
N GLY A 191 -0.65 -52.64 53.24
CA GLY A 191 -1.68 -51.81 53.91
C GLY A 191 -2.70 -51.05 53.04
N LYS A 192 -3.62 -51.79 52.41
CA LYS A 192 -5.09 -51.59 52.27
C LYS A 192 -5.74 -50.18 52.39
N VAL A 193 -6.79 -50.00 51.56
CA VAL A 193 -7.99 -49.09 51.65
C VAL A 193 -7.81 -47.75 50.92
N SER A 194 -8.73 -47.16 50.14
CA SER A 194 -9.98 -47.49 49.43
C SER A 194 -10.48 -46.15 48.84
N SER A 195 -11.18 -46.19 47.69
CA SER A 195 -12.17 -45.23 47.18
C SER A 195 -11.69 -43.80 46.85
N THR A 196 -12.09 -43.13 45.76
CA THR A 196 -13.12 -43.36 44.73
C THR A 196 -12.84 -42.38 43.57
N ASP A 197 -13.15 -42.83 42.36
CA ASP A 197 -13.77 -42.12 41.24
C ASP A 197 -13.31 -40.70 40.86
N ALA A 198 -12.76 -40.57 39.65
CA ALA A 198 -13.55 -40.15 38.49
C ALA A 198 -12.65 -40.01 37.26
N ALA A 199 -12.88 -40.89 36.28
CA ALA A 199 -12.35 -40.80 34.94
C ALA A 199 -12.96 -39.60 34.21
N ASN A 200 -12.15 -38.86 33.45
CA ASN A 200 -12.64 -38.24 32.23
C ASN A 200 -11.57 -38.26 31.14
N ALA A 201 -11.98 -38.77 30.01
CA ALA A 201 -11.19 -39.25 28.90
C ALA A 201 -10.58 -38.11 28.06
N ILE A 202 -9.34 -38.34 27.65
CA ILE A 202 -8.65 -37.62 26.59
C ILE A 202 -8.74 -38.54 25.36
N GLU A 203 -9.56 -38.20 24.37
CA GLU A 203 -9.44 -38.78 23.03
C GLU A 203 -8.70 -37.81 22.10
N ASN A 204 -7.51 -38.25 21.73
CA ASN A 204 -6.67 -37.70 20.68
C ASN A 204 -7.26 -38.07 19.31
N VAL A 205 -7.41 -37.10 18.41
CA VAL A 205 -7.60 -37.36 16.98
C VAL A 205 -6.47 -36.69 16.20
N THR A 206 -5.69 -37.55 15.54
CA THR A 206 -4.60 -37.26 14.61
C THR A 206 -5.10 -36.74 13.25
N PRO A 207 -4.31 -35.95 12.50
CA PRO A 207 -4.63 -35.57 11.13
C PRO A 207 -3.95 -36.47 10.09
N GLU A 208 -4.75 -37.10 9.23
CA GLU A 208 -4.31 -37.88 8.07
C GLU A 208 -4.18 -37.00 6.80
N VAL A 209 -2.96 -37.07 6.28
CA VAL A 209 -2.42 -36.82 4.93
C VAL A 209 -3.40 -36.86 3.75
N VAL A 210 -3.39 -35.80 2.91
CA VAL A 210 -3.56 -35.96 1.45
C VAL A 210 -2.58 -35.06 0.68
N LYS A 211 -1.57 -35.70 0.10
CA LYS A 211 -0.70 -35.16 -0.95
C LYS A 211 -1.45 -35.20 -2.28
N LYS A 212 -1.56 -34.08 -3.01
CA LYS A 212 -1.85 -34.11 -4.45
C LYS A 212 -0.91 -33.18 -5.23
N LYS A 213 0.08 -33.83 -5.83
CA LYS A 213 1.09 -33.32 -6.75
C LYS A 213 0.42 -33.05 -8.10
N ARG A 214 0.53 -31.83 -8.65
CA ARG A 214 0.39 -31.58 -10.09
C ARG A 214 1.61 -30.80 -10.56
N ARG A 215 2.44 -31.52 -11.34
CA ARG A 215 3.39 -31.00 -12.33
C ARG A 215 2.61 -30.29 -13.43
N ILE A 216 3.04 -29.11 -13.84
CA ILE A 216 3.01 -28.67 -15.24
C ILE A 216 4.31 -27.89 -15.47
N ASP A 217 4.95 -28.24 -16.58
CA ASP A 217 6.34 -27.95 -16.94
C ASP A 217 6.57 -26.50 -17.40
N HIS A 218 7.84 -26.11 -17.31
CA HIS A 218 8.41 -24.91 -17.91
C HIS A 218 8.56 -25.08 -19.43
N THR A 219 8.28 -24.03 -20.20
CA THR A 219 8.94 -23.82 -21.49
C THR A 219 9.10 -22.31 -21.71
N SER A 220 10.35 -21.90 -21.86
CA SER A 220 10.79 -20.62 -22.41
C SER A 220 10.49 -20.58 -23.90
N ASP A 221 10.31 -19.40 -24.50
CA ASP A 221 11.19 -18.95 -25.58
C ASP A 221 10.88 -17.55 -26.08
N ALA A 222 11.93 -17.00 -26.68
CA ALA A 222 12.13 -15.64 -27.12
C ALA A 222 11.47 -15.30 -28.46
N GLN A 223 11.50 -13.99 -28.75
CA GLN A 223 11.57 -13.31 -30.06
C GLN A 223 10.94 -13.97 -31.29
N LEU A 224 10.10 -13.20 -31.99
CA LEU A 224 10.24 -13.00 -33.45
C LEU A 224 9.63 -11.64 -33.85
N SER A 225 10.43 -10.90 -34.61
CA SER A 225 10.07 -9.73 -35.40
C SER A 225 9.97 -10.18 -36.86
N LEU A 226 9.15 -9.47 -37.65
CA LEU A 226 9.21 -9.19 -39.10
C LEU A 226 7.90 -9.47 -39.87
N HIS A 227 7.43 -8.40 -40.51
CA HIS A 227 6.82 -8.27 -41.85
C HIS A 227 5.56 -9.07 -42.22
N SER A 228 4.52 -8.35 -42.65
CA SER A 228 4.15 -8.28 -44.08
C SER A 228 2.95 -7.36 -44.33
N GLU A 229 3.07 -6.58 -45.40
CA GLU A 229 2.13 -5.65 -46.02
C GLU A 229 0.92 -6.34 -46.69
N SER A 230 0.05 -5.49 -47.27
CA SER A 230 -0.99 -5.74 -48.30
C SER A 230 -2.28 -6.43 -47.83
N GLN A 231 -3.51 -6.08 -48.25
CA GLN A 231 -3.99 -5.36 -49.44
C GLN A 231 -5.46 -4.92 -49.20
N VAL A 232 -5.77 -3.67 -49.54
CA VAL A 232 -6.83 -3.24 -50.48
C VAL A 232 -8.14 -4.05 -50.53
N HIS A 233 -9.26 -3.43 -50.11
CA HIS A 233 -10.55 -3.56 -50.80
C HIS A 233 -11.47 -2.35 -50.54
N THR A 234 -11.70 -1.57 -51.60
CA THR A 234 -12.86 -0.68 -51.79
C THR A 234 -13.99 -1.43 -52.51
N PRO A 235 -15.25 -1.03 -52.30
CA PRO A 235 -16.05 -0.42 -53.38
C PRO A 235 -16.78 0.86 -52.90
N ALA A 236 -16.74 1.96 -53.66
CA ALA A 236 -17.75 2.39 -54.66
C ALA A 236 -19.20 2.40 -54.11
N GLY A 237 -19.97 3.48 -54.12
CA GLY A 237 -19.82 4.86 -54.58
C GLY A 237 -21.16 5.58 -54.31
N HIS A 238 -21.16 6.91 -54.22
CA HIS A 238 -22.30 7.71 -54.68
C HIS A 238 -21.84 9.15 -54.90
N GLU A 239 -22.15 9.60 -56.11
CA GLU A 239 -21.83 10.84 -56.77
C GLU A 239 -22.99 11.83 -56.56
N THR A 240 -22.69 13.06 -56.14
CA THR A 240 -23.41 14.27 -56.55
C THR A 240 -22.52 15.51 -56.34
N ALA A 241 -22.56 16.40 -57.33
CA ALA A 241 -21.65 17.50 -57.58
C ALA A 241 -22.17 18.86 -57.02
N PRO A 242 -21.70 20.05 -57.46
CA PRO A 242 -20.93 20.96 -56.62
C PRO A 242 -21.63 22.31 -56.36
N LEU A 243 -21.10 23.11 -55.43
CA LEU A 243 -21.37 24.54 -55.37
C LEU A 243 -20.07 25.30 -55.05
N GLN A 244 -19.66 26.10 -56.03
CA GLN A 244 -18.70 27.18 -55.90
C GLN A 244 -19.25 28.24 -54.95
N THR A 245 -18.40 28.80 -54.10
CA THR A 245 -18.23 30.26 -54.03
C THR A 245 -16.87 30.60 -53.40
N SER A 246 -16.13 31.37 -54.17
CA SER A 246 -14.95 32.14 -53.81
C SER A 246 -15.22 33.16 -52.70
N GLU A 247 -14.31 33.31 -51.76
CA GLU A 247 -13.92 34.63 -51.25
C GLU A 247 -12.46 34.60 -50.81
N GLN A 248 -11.66 35.37 -51.54
CA GLN A 248 -10.34 35.86 -51.16
C GLN A 248 -10.53 36.90 -50.06
N PHE A 249 -9.66 37.01 -49.06
CA PHE A 249 -9.26 38.33 -48.50
C PHE A 249 -7.97 38.18 -47.68
N VAL A 250 -6.89 38.70 -48.27
CA VAL A 250 -5.68 39.34 -47.71
C VAL A 250 -5.04 38.82 -46.41
N HIS A 251 -3.81 38.34 -46.61
CA HIS A 251 -2.71 38.46 -45.66
C HIS A 251 -2.44 39.93 -45.30
N SER A 252 -2.26 40.21 -44.01
CA SER A 252 -1.50 41.36 -43.52
C SER A 252 -0.49 40.87 -42.47
N PRO A 253 0.77 41.32 -42.54
CA PRO A 253 1.84 40.87 -41.66
C PRO A 253 1.75 41.54 -40.29
N VAL A 254 1.92 40.77 -39.22
CA VAL A 254 2.12 41.28 -37.86
C VAL A 254 3.62 41.45 -37.63
N THR A 255 3.99 42.68 -37.34
CA THR A 255 5.32 43.18 -37.01
C THR A 255 5.83 42.59 -35.69
N GLU A 256 7.04 42.03 -35.71
CA GLU A 256 7.81 41.69 -34.51
C GLU A 256 8.44 42.95 -33.91
N PRO A 257 8.47 43.12 -32.58
CA PRO A 257 9.33 44.11 -31.94
C PRO A 257 10.72 43.55 -31.64
N ASP A 258 11.72 44.19 -32.24
CA ASP A 258 13.14 44.14 -31.87
C ASP A 258 13.32 44.44 -30.37
N HIS A 259 13.97 43.52 -29.66
CA HIS A 259 14.59 43.83 -28.38
C HIS A 259 16.11 43.66 -28.49
N ASP A 260 16.75 44.79 -28.73
CA ASP A 260 18.17 45.04 -28.51
C ASP A 260 18.58 44.60 -27.10
N ASN A 261 19.40 43.55 -27.00
CA ASN A 261 20.11 43.21 -25.79
C ASN A 261 21.53 43.75 -25.89
N LYS A 262 21.73 44.95 -25.33
CA LYS A 262 22.99 45.67 -25.31
C LYS A 262 23.97 45.00 -24.34
N VAL A 263 25.09 44.59 -24.92
CA VAL A 263 26.34 44.19 -24.27
C VAL A 263 26.86 45.33 -23.40
N VAL A 264 27.13 45.07 -22.12
CA VAL A 264 28.13 45.82 -21.34
C VAL A 264 28.98 44.79 -20.59
N SER A 265 30.16 44.54 -21.15
CA SER A 265 31.33 43.97 -20.50
C SER A 265 32.15 45.13 -19.92
N GLU A 266 32.39 45.15 -18.61
CA GLU A 266 33.49 45.92 -18.03
C GLU A 266 34.51 44.96 -17.42
N HIS A 267 35.72 45.06 -17.97
CA HIS A 267 36.96 44.57 -17.40
C HIS A 267 37.38 45.47 -16.23
N GLY A 268 37.91 44.85 -15.18
CA GLY A 268 38.72 45.51 -14.16
C GLY A 268 39.86 44.59 -13.76
N LEU A 269 41.03 44.81 -14.35
CA LEU A 269 42.30 44.16 -14.03
C LEU A 269 43.37 45.26 -14.02
N GLU A 270 43.98 45.53 -12.87
CA GLU A 270 45.34 46.06 -12.65
C GLU A 270 45.53 46.18 -11.12
N LYS A 271 46.39 45.38 -10.49
CA LYS A 271 47.85 45.51 -10.36
C LYS A 271 48.28 46.80 -9.63
N GLU A 272 48.57 46.66 -8.34
CA GLU A 272 49.88 46.91 -7.72
C GLU A 272 50.01 46.07 -6.44
#